data_AF-A0A2N9IVJ9-F1
#
_entry.id   AF-A0A2N9IVJ9-F1
#
_cell.length_a   1.000
_cell.length_b   1.000
_cell.length_c   1.000
_cell.angle_alpha   90.00
_cell.angle_beta   90.00
_cell.angle_gamma   90.00
#
_symmetry.space_group_name_H-M   'P 1'
#
loop_
_entity.id
_entity.type
_entity.pdbx_description
1 polymer ?
#
loop_
_entity_poly.entity_id
_entity_poly.type
_entity_poly.pdbx_seq_one_letter_code
_entity_poly.pdbx_strand_id
1 'polypeptide(L)'
;MEDSVRVDSNRVMGCTAQVWLQARLDHDGKMRFEADSDSEITRGFCSCLVWVLDGAAPEEVMKLKTEELMDLNVGVAGRERSRVNTWHNVLITMQKKTKALTAEREGKPLPFEAFPSLVVTADGVEAKGSYAEAQARYLFPDESKVEELVSVLKEKKIGVVAHFYMDPQVQGILTAAQKQWPHIHISDSLVMADSAVKMAKAGCQFITVLGVDFMSENVRAILDQAGFGDVGVYRMSNERIGCSLADAAATPSYMNYLEEASRSPPSLHVVYINTSLETKAYAHELVPTITCTSSNVVQTILQAFAQVPDINIWYGPDSYMGANIKELLQQMTKMTDEEIAEIHPGHSRETIRLLLPRLHFYQDGTCIVHHIFGHEVVEKINEMYCDAFLTAHFEVPGEMFSLAMEAKRRGMGVVGSTQNILDFIKQRVQEALDRNVNDHLQFVLGTESGMVTAIVAAVRSLLGSGKSSSGRSKVKVEIVFPVSSDSMTRTSPNSSIKMGDIILPIIPGVASGEGCSIHGGCASCPYMKMNSLSSLLKVCHQLPDKKDILMAYEAERFKLQTPNGKSVADVGCEPILHMRQFQAERQLPEKLVYQIYHSYSNGRPVSSS
;
A
#
# COMPACT_ATOMS: atom_id res chain seq x y z
N MET A 1 -11.67 8.69 -39.29
CA MET A 1 -10.28 8.49 -38.88
C MET A 1 -9.62 7.55 -39.87
N GLU A 2 -8.43 7.88 -40.38
CA GLU A 2 -7.68 6.96 -41.25
C GLU A 2 -7.07 5.80 -40.44
N ASP A 3 -6.93 4.62 -41.05
CA ASP A 3 -6.33 3.45 -40.40
C ASP A 3 -4.88 3.68 -39.97
N SER A 4 -4.16 4.59 -40.63
CA SER A 4 -2.80 5.03 -40.29
C SER A 4 -2.68 5.65 -38.89
N VAL A 5 -3.79 6.17 -38.34
CA VAL A 5 -3.85 6.89 -37.06
C VAL A 5 -4.33 5.97 -35.92
N ARG A 6 -4.84 4.77 -36.23
CA ARG A 6 -5.27 3.73 -35.28
C ARG A 6 -4.07 2.99 -34.69
N VAL A 7 -3.16 3.74 -34.08
CA VAL A 7 -1.93 3.24 -33.44
C VAL A 7 -2.06 3.23 -31.92
N ASP A 8 -1.25 2.41 -31.25
CA ASP A 8 -1.28 2.25 -29.78
C ASP A 8 -1.09 3.59 -29.03
N SER A 9 -0.31 4.53 -29.56
CA SER A 9 -0.08 5.86 -28.97
C SER A 9 -1.29 6.79 -28.99
N ASN A 10 -2.31 6.46 -29.78
CA ASN A 10 -3.57 7.20 -29.84
C ASN A 10 -4.70 6.49 -29.09
N ARG A 11 -4.43 5.37 -28.43
CA ARG A 11 -5.44 4.61 -27.73
C ARG A 11 -5.87 5.29 -26.44
N VAL A 12 -7.18 5.34 -26.19
CA VAL A 12 -7.76 5.84 -24.93
C VAL A 12 -7.90 4.67 -23.95
N MET A 13 -7.32 4.83 -22.77
CA MET A 13 -7.32 3.81 -21.73
C MET A 13 -8.64 3.78 -20.95
N GLY A 14 -8.93 2.64 -20.31
CA GLY A 14 -10.10 2.49 -19.44
C GLY A 14 -11.47 2.37 -20.12
N CYS A 15 -11.52 2.39 -21.45
CA CYS A 15 -12.75 2.18 -22.19
C CYS A 15 -13.04 0.67 -22.34
N THR A 16 -14.32 0.29 -22.26
CA THR A 16 -14.74 -1.10 -22.51
C THR A 16 -14.56 -1.45 -23.98
N ALA A 17 -14.99 -0.55 -24.87
CA ALA A 17 -14.70 -0.55 -26.30
C ALA A 17 -13.31 0.03 -26.57
N GLN A 18 -12.68 -0.35 -27.68
CA GLN A 18 -11.46 0.28 -28.14
C GLN A 18 -11.78 1.68 -28.67
N VAL A 19 -11.02 2.67 -28.24
CA VAL A 19 -11.15 4.05 -28.71
C VAL A 19 -9.78 4.58 -29.08
N TRP A 20 -9.70 5.23 -30.23
CA TRP A 20 -8.52 5.98 -30.67
C TRP A 20 -8.87 7.46 -30.75
N LEU A 21 -7.96 8.31 -30.28
CA LEU A 21 -8.10 9.76 -30.26
C LEU A 21 -6.80 10.40 -30.75
N GLN A 22 -6.93 11.18 -31.82
CA GLN A 22 -5.91 12.10 -32.29
C GLN A 22 -6.31 13.53 -31.92
N ALA A 23 -5.31 14.30 -31.48
CA ALA A 23 -5.44 15.73 -31.26
C ALA A 23 -4.33 16.45 -32.02
N ARG A 24 -4.65 17.61 -32.60
CA ARG A 24 -3.69 18.50 -33.25
C ARG A 24 -4.06 19.95 -32.97
N LEU A 25 -3.07 20.84 -32.96
CA LEU A 25 -3.31 22.28 -32.93
C LEU A 25 -3.31 22.79 -34.37
N ASP A 26 -4.33 23.57 -34.76
CA ASP A 26 -4.33 24.20 -36.08
C ASP A 26 -3.52 25.52 -36.10
N HIS A 27 -3.44 26.13 -37.28
CA HIS A 27 -2.70 27.36 -37.52
C HIS A 27 -3.25 28.57 -36.73
N ASP A 28 -4.53 28.54 -36.37
CA ASP A 28 -5.19 29.57 -35.57
C ASP A 28 -5.04 29.32 -34.06
N GLY A 29 -4.37 28.24 -33.67
CA GLY A 29 -4.17 27.86 -32.28
C GLY A 29 -5.38 27.20 -31.64
N LYS A 30 -6.30 26.66 -32.44
CA LYS A 30 -7.48 25.93 -31.97
C LYS A 30 -7.22 24.42 -31.98
N MET A 31 -7.90 23.71 -31.08
CA MET A 31 -7.78 22.27 -30.96
C MET A 31 -8.60 21.57 -32.04
N ARG A 32 -8.01 20.60 -32.74
CA ARG A 32 -8.72 19.71 -33.65
C ARG A 32 -8.66 18.27 -33.14
N PHE A 33 -9.80 17.61 -33.06
CA PHE A 33 -9.93 16.26 -32.54
C PHE A 33 -10.49 15.31 -33.59
N GLU A 34 -9.92 14.11 -33.67
CA GLU A 34 -10.48 12.99 -34.41
C GLU A 34 -10.52 11.79 -33.48
N ALA A 35 -11.70 11.18 -33.31
CA ALA A 35 -11.89 10.03 -32.46
C ALA A 35 -12.68 8.93 -33.18
N ASP A 36 -12.37 7.68 -32.89
CA ASP A 36 -13.06 6.52 -33.46
C ASP A 36 -13.07 5.35 -32.48
N SER A 37 -13.98 4.39 -32.70
CA SER A 37 -14.15 3.21 -31.85
C SER A 37 -14.56 1.97 -32.65
N ASP A 38 -14.20 0.80 -32.11
CA ASP A 38 -14.67 -0.51 -32.59
C ASP A 38 -16.15 -0.79 -32.26
N SER A 39 -16.75 -0.03 -31.34
CA SER A 39 -18.18 -0.08 -30.99
C SER A 39 -18.96 1.07 -31.63
N GLU A 40 -20.09 0.78 -32.29
CA GLU A 40 -20.92 1.82 -32.93
C GLU A 40 -21.47 2.84 -31.92
N ILE A 41 -21.90 2.36 -30.75
CA ILE A 41 -22.41 3.23 -29.68
C ILE A 41 -21.30 4.14 -29.17
N THR A 42 -20.12 3.58 -28.92
CA THR A 42 -18.96 4.36 -28.46
C THR A 42 -18.48 5.33 -29.52
N ARG A 43 -18.54 4.97 -30.80
CA ARG A 43 -18.22 5.87 -31.92
C ARG A 43 -19.17 7.07 -31.96
N GLY A 44 -20.47 6.85 -31.75
CA GLY A 44 -21.46 7.93 -31.62
C GLY A 44 -21.13 8.87 -30.45
N PHE A 45 -20.78 8.32 -29.30
CA PHE A 45 -20.35 9.08 -28.13
C PHE A 45 -19.08 9.91 -28.35
N CYS A 46 -18.05 9.32 -28.95
CA CYS A 46 -16.85 10.03 -29.34
C CYS A 46 -17.16 11.18 -30.31
N SER A 47 -18.10 10.97 -31.23
CA SER A 47 -18.52 12.01 -32.19
C SER A 47 -19.19 13.20 -31.51
N CYS A 48 -19.97 12.98 -30.44
CA CYS A 48 -20.55 14.07 -29.65
C CYS A 48 -19.47 14.92 -28.96
N LEU A 49 -18.48 14.29 -28.32
CA LEU A 49 -17.39 15.01 -27.66
C LEU A 49 -16.52 15.78 -28.67
N VAL A 50 -16.20 15.16 -29.81
CA VAL A 50 -15.50 15.84 -30.90
C VAL A 50 -16.31 17.03 -31.40
N TRP A 51 -17.63 16.88 -31.60
CA TRP A 51 -18.48 17.98 -32.05
C TRP A 51 -18.51 19.17 -31.09
N VAL A 52 -18.42 18.93 -29.77
CA VAL A 52 -18.40 19.97 -28.75
C VAL A 52 -17.04 20.68 -28.66
N LEU A 53 -15.94 19.94 -28.82
CA LEU A 53 -14.59 20.42 -28.50
C LEU A 53 -13.70 20.73 -29.73
N ASP A 54 -14.06 20.22 -30.91
CA ASP A 54 -13.33 20.51 -32.16
C ASP A 54 -13.50 21.98 -32.55
N GLY A 55 -12.38 22.69 -32.71
CA GLY A 55 -12.33 24.12 -32.96
C GLY A 55 -12.35 25.00 -31.70
N ALA A 56 -12.39 24.41 -30.50
CA ALA A 56 -12.30 25.14 -29.24
C ALA A 56 -10.88 25.62 -28.94
N ALA A 57 -10.75 26.69 -28.15
CA ALA A 57 -9.46 27.12 -27.62
C ALA A 57 -8.95 26.13 -26.55
N PRO A 58 -7.62 25.94 -26.39
CA PRO A 58 -7.07 25.05 -25.37
C PRO A 58 -7.64 25.30 -23.97
N GLU A 59 -7.83 26.56 -23.58
CA GLU A 59 -8.36 26.95 -22.27
C GLU A 59 -9.83 26.52 -22.09
N GLU A 60 -10.61 26.45 -23.17
CA GLU A 60 -12.00 26.00 -23.14
C GLU A 60 -12.07 24.48 -22.95
N VAL A 61 -11.22 23.73 -23.66
CA VAL A 61 -11.10 22.28 -23.48
C VAL A 61 -10.70 21.93 -22.04
N MET A 62 -9.84 22.74 -21.43
CA MET A 62 -9.38 22.55 -20.05
C MET A 62 -10.41 22.94 -18.98
N LYS A 63 -11.36 23.83 -19.30
CA LYS A 63 -12.41 24.25 -18.36
C LYS A 63 -13.54 23.24 -18.23
N LEU A 64 -13.77 22.45 -19.27
CA LEU A 64 -14.85 21.47 -19.28
C LEU A 64 -14.62 20.40 -18.20
N LYS A 65 -15.55 20.33 -17.24
CA LYS A 65 -15.51 19.33 -16.18
C LYS A 65 -16.33 18.11 -16.55
N THR A 66 -15.88 16.96 -16.07
CA THR A 66 -16.55 15.67 -16.32
C THR A 66 -17.94 15.59 -15.68
N GLU A 67 -18.19 16.35 -14.62
CA GLU A 67 -19.48 16.48 -13.94
C GLU A 67 -20.55 17.11 -14.85
N GLU A 68 -20.17 18.11 -15.66
CA GLU A 68 -21.06 18.79 -16.60
C GLU A 68 -21.50 17.86 -17.75
N LEU A 69 -20.70 16.81 -18.03
CA LEU A 69 -21.05 15.77 -19.01
C LEU A 69 -22.04 14.74 -18.45
N MET A 70 -22.11 14.58 -17.13
CA MET A 70 -23.09 13.67 -16.52
C MET A 70 -24.52 14.18 -16.68
N ASP A 71 -24.71 15.50 -16.59
CA ASP A 71 -26.01 16.17 -16.76
C ASP A 71 -26.49 16.12 -18.22
N LEU A 72 -25.56 16.03 -19.18
CA LEU A 72 -25.87 15.88 -20.61
C LEU A 72 -26.29 14.45 -20.98
N ASN A 73 -26.07 13.46 -20.11
CA ASN A 73 -26.39 12.04 -20.36
C ASN A 73 -27.88 11.70 -20.17
N VAL A 74 -28.78 12.66 -20.45
CA VAL A 74 -30.23 12.56 -20.31
C VAL A 74 -30.76 11.44 -21.21
N GLY A 75 -31.03 10.25 -20.65
CA GLY A 75 -31.89 9.27 -21.32
C GLY A 75 -31.74 7.77 -21.03
N VAL A 76 -30.70 7.29 -20.34
CA VAL A 76 -30.55 5.83 -20.12
C VAL A 76 -30.49 5.49 -18.63
N ALA A 77 -31.66 5.42 -18.02
CA ALA A 77 -31.81 4.91 -16.66
C ALA A 77 -31.58 3.39 -16.64
N GLY A 78 -30.71 2.94 -15.74
CA GLY A 78 -30.84 1.61 -15.14
C GLY A 78 -29.80 0.53 -15.49
N ARG A 79 -28.84 0.74 -16.40
CA ARG A 79 -27.72 -0.21 -16.59
C ARG A 79 -26.52 0.44 -17.31
N GLU A 80 -25.33 0.17 -16.77
CA GLU A 80 -23.96 0.40 -17.29
C GLU A 80 -23.21 1.69 -16.87
N ARG A 81 -22.70 1.69 -15.62
CA ARG A 81 -21.56 2.53 -15.17
C ARG A 81 -20.38 2.53 -16.16
N SER A 82 -20.21 1.45 -16.94
CA SER A 82 -19.19 1.28 -17.99
C SER A 82 -19.26 2.32 -19.13
N ARG A 83 -20.46 2.81 -19.50
CA ARG A 83 -20.62 3.74 -20.63
C ARG A 83 -20.25 5.18 -20.26
N VAL A 84 -20.63 5.62 -19.06
CA VAL A 84 -20.27 6.93 -18.50
C VAL A 84 -18.74 7.07 -18.36
N ASN A 85 -18.07 5.98 -17.97
CA ASN A 85 -16.61 5.93 -17.87
C ASN A 85 -15.91 6.18 -19.22
N THR A 86 -16.55 5.83 -20.34
CA THR A 86 -15.98 6.04 -21.68
C THR A 86 -15.91 7.52 -22.05
N TRP A 87 -16.96 8.31 -21.80
CA TRP A 87 -16.93 9.77 -22.00
C TRP A 87 -15.86 10.44 -21.13
N HIS A 88 -15.79 10.02 -19.86
CA HIS A 88 -14.84 10.55 -18.90
C HIS A 88 -13.39 10.31 -19.37
N ASN A 89 -13.06 9.08 -19.76
CA ASN A 89 -11.71 8.73 -20.18
C ASN A 89 -11.30 9.41 -21.51
N VAL A 90 -12.23 9.57 -22.45
CA VAL A 90 -11.99 10.29 -23.71
C VAL A 90 -11.71 11.77 -23.44
N LEU A 91 -12.52 12.43 -22.60
CA LEU A 91 -12.28 13.84 -22.24
C LEU A 91 -10.92 14.04 -21.55
N ILE A 92 -10.59 13.19 -20.56
CA ILE A 92 -9.29 13.26 -19.87
C ILE A 92 -8.14 13.11 -20.87
N THR A 93 -8.27 12.20 -21.85
CA THR A 93 -7.25 12.02 -22.89
C THR A 93 -7.18 13.21 -23.83
N MET A 94 -8.31 13.84 -24.18
CA MET A 94 -8.35 15.09 -24.95
C MET A 94 -7.60 16.19 -24.20
N GLN A 95 -7.90 16.39 -22.92
CA GLN A 95 -7.25 17.39 -22.06
C GLN A 95 -5.75 17.14 -21.93
N LYS A 96 -5.32 15.88 -21.71
CA LYS A 96 -3.91 15.49 -21.65
C LYS A 96 -3.17 15.83 -22.96
N LYS A 97 -3.74 15.48 -24.12
CA LYS A 97 -3.14 15.80 -25.43
C LYS A 97 -3.14 17.31 -25.71
N THR A 98 -4.19 18.03 -25.33
CA THR A 98 -4.24 19.50 -25.40
C THR A 98 -3.09 20.14 -24.62
N LYS A 99 -2.89 19.74 -23.35
CA LYS A 99 -1.78 20.25 -22.53
C LYS A 99 -0.42 20.04 -23.19
N ALA A 100 -0.18 18.82 -23.70
CA ALA A 100 1.08 18.50 -24.35
C ALA A 100 1.34 19.36 -25.60
N LEU A 101 0.32 19.56 -26.44
CA LEU A 101 0.41 20.38 -27.65
C LEU A 101 0.59 21.87 -27.34
N THR A 102 -0.08 22.38 -26.29
CA THR A 102 0.10 23.77 -25.83
C THR A 102 1.51 24.00 -25.29
N ALA A 103 2.04 23.07 -24.50
CA ALA A 103 3.42 23.15 -24.00
C ALA A 103 4.45 23.15 -25.13
N GLU A 104 4.28 22.27 -26.13
CA GLU A 104 5.13 22.21 -27.32
C GLU A 104 5.09 23.54 -28.11
N ARG A 105 3.90 24.13 -28.32
CA ARG A 105 3.74 25.42 -29.01
C ARG A 105 4.44 26.57 -28.28
N GLU A 106 4.38 26.59 -26.96
CA GLU A 106 4.99 27.63 -26.14
C GLU A 106 6.51 27.47 -26.00
N GLY A 107 7.10 26.41 -26.57
CA GLY A 107 8.52 26.09 -26.43
C GLY A 107 8.92 25.81 -24.99
N LYS A 108 7.94 25.52 -24.12
CA LYS A 108 8.18 25.14 -22.73
C LYS A 108 8.51 23.65 -22.73
N PRO A 109 9.60 23.21 -22.06
CA PRO A 109 9.75 21.80 -21.78
C PRO A 109 8.51 21.34 -21.00
N LEU A 110 8.10 20.08 -21.20
CA LEU A 110 7.07 19.47 -20.37
C LEU A 110 7.44 19.75 -18.89
N PRO A 111 6.48 20.17 -18.04
CA PRO A 111 6.80 20.68 -16.70
C PRO A 111 7.54 19.66 -15.83
N PHE A 112 7.36 18.37 -16.16
CA PHE A 112 7.90 17.26 -15.42
C PHE A 112 8.53 16.20 -16.34
N GLU A 113 9.66 15.62 -15.91
CA GLU A 113 10.17 14.39 -16.50
C GLU A 113 9.24 13.20 -16.19
N ALA A 114 9.19 12.18 -17.04
CA ALA A 114 8.41 10.98 -16.73
C ALA A 114 8.90 10.32 -15.43
N PHE A 115 7.97 9.74 -14.67
CA PHE A 115 8.32 8.92 -13.53
C PHE A 115 9.09 7.67 -13.99
N PRO A 116 10.02 7.14 -13.18
CA PRO A 116 10.61 5.84 -13.44
C PRO A 116 9.53 4.76 -13.55
N SER A 117 9.73 3.78 -14.44
CA SER A 117 8.75 2.71 -14.65
C SER A 117 9.36 1.38 -15.07
N LEU A 118 8.67 0.28 -14.76
CA LEU A 118 8.96 -1.05 -15.27
C LEU A 118 7.88 -1.48 -16.27
N VAL A 119 8.26 -1.79 -17.49
CA VAL A 119 7.37 -2.33 -18.52
C VAL A 119 7.53 -3.84 -18.57
N VAL A 120 6.50 -4.55 -18.13
CA VAL A 120 6.42 -6.00 -18.11
C VAL A 120 5.68 -6.49 -19.35
N THR A 121 6.30 -7.43 -20.07
CA THR A 121 5.74 -8.10 -21.25
C THR A 121 5.86 -9.62 -21.10
N ALA A 122 5.26 -10.36 -22.03
CA ALA A 122 5.43 -11.82 -22.09
C ALA A 122 6.89 -12.25 -22.35
N ASP A 123 7.67 -11.38 -23.01
CA ASP A 123 9.04 -11.65 -23.45
C ASP A 123 10.09 -11.20 -22.41
N GLY A 124 9.77 -10.23 -21.56
CA GLY A 124 10.72 -9.71 -20.57
C GLY A 124 10.22 -8.52 -19.77
N VAL A 125 11.15 -7.88 -19.07
CA VAL A 125 10.92 -6.65 -18.29
C VAL A 125 11.91 -5.58 -18.77
N GLU A 126 11.40 -4.42 -19.17
CA GLU A 126 12.19 -3.25 -19.56
C GLU A 126 12.08 -2.19 -18.46
N ALA A 127 13.20 -1.57 -18.10
CA ALA A 127 13.25 -0.51 -17.09
C ALA A 127 13.44 0.87 -17.72
N LYS A 128 12.74 1.87 -17.20
CA LYS A 128 12.89 3.28 -17.60
C LYS A 128 13.27 4.11 -16.39
N GLY A 129 14.45 4.74 -16.44
CA GLY A 129 15.00 5.56 -15.36
C GLY A 129 15.82 4.75 -14.36
N SER A 130 16.79 5.42 -13.74
CA SER A 130 17.80 4.82 -12.84
C SER A 130 17.19 4.02 -11.69
N TYR A 131 16.08 4.52 -11.14
CA TYR A 131 15.34 3.84 -10.08
C TYR A 131 14.79 2.48 -10.54
N ALA A 132 14.09 2.46 -11.68
CA ALA A 132 13.53 1.23 -12.22
C ALA A 132 14.64 0.25 -12.65
N GLU A 133 15.77 0.75 -13.16
CA GLU A 133 16.93 -0.09 -13.49
C GLU A 133 17.53 -0.75 -12.25
N ALA A 134 17.56 -0.04 -11.12
CA ALA A 134 17.96 -0.63 -9.84
C ALA A 134 16.99 -1.74 -9.41
N GLN A 135 15.67 -1.50 -9.50
CA GLN A 135 14.65 -2.51 -9.18
C GLN A 135 14.74 -3.74 -10.12
N ALA A 136 14.94 -3.52 -11.42
CA ALA A 136 14.99 -4.59 -12.42
C ALA A 136 16.17 -5.56 -12.21
N ARG A 137 17.32 -5.06 -11.76
CA ARG A 137 18.50 -5.88 -11.45
C ARG A 137 18.22 -6.97 -10.41
N TYR A 138 17.21 -6.79 -9.58
CA TYR A 138 16.88 -7.71 -8.48
C TYR A 138 15.69 -8.62 -8.75
N LEU A 139 14.96 -8.39 -9.84
CA LEU A 139 13.90 -9.30 -10.29
C LEU A 139 14.44 -10.69 -10.69
N PHE A 140 15.72 -10.75 -11.06
CA PHE A 140 16.42 -11.97 -11.45
C PHE A 140 17.65 -12.14 -10.55
N PRO A 141 17.49 -12.80 -9.39
CA PRO A 141 18.58 -12.94 -8.43
C PRO A 141 19.71 -13.83 -8.96
N ASP A 142 20.92 -13.56 -8.48
CA ASP A 142 22.11 -14.38 -8.73
C ASP A 142 21.90 -15.80 -8.18
N GLU A 143 21.91 -16.80 -9.07
CA GLU A 143 21.68 -18.21 -8.72
C GLU A 143 22.69 -18.71 -7.69
N SER A 144 23.95 -18.26 -7.74
CA SER A 144 24.98 -18.67 -6.78
C SER A 144 24.64 -18.26 -5.34
N LYS A 145 24.07 -17.06 -5.16
CA LYS A 145 23.64 -16.56 -3.84
C LYS A 145 22.37 -17.25 -3.36
N VAL A 146 21.47 -17.61 -4.29
CA VAL A 146 20.27 -18.39 -3.97
C VAL A 146 20.66 -19.77 -3.46
N GLU A 147 21.60 -20.45 -4.14
CA GLU A 147 22.11 -21.75 -3.75
C GLU A 147 22.84 -21.71 -2.40
N GLU A 148 23.70 -20.70 -2.19
CA GLU A 148 24.39 -20.50 -0.91
C GLU A 148 23.37 -20.38 0.25
N LEU A 149 22.39 -19.48 0.10
CA LEU A 149 21.36 -19.28 1.12
C LEU A 149 20.59 -20.57 1.38
N VAL A 150 20.09 -21.23 0.33
CA VAL A 150 19.31 -22.47 0.45
C VAL A 150 20.11 -23.58 1.13
N SER A 151 21.41 -23.71 0.82
CA SER A 151 22.30 -24.70 1.44
C SER A 151 22.36 -24.50 2.95
N VAL A 152 22.64 -23.28 3.40
CA VAL A 152 22.77 -22.97 4.83
C VAL A 152 21.43 -23.12 5.56
N LEU A 153 20.33 -22.65 4.96
CA LEU A 153 18.99 -22.78 5.55
C LEU A 153 18.58 -24.24 5.75
N LYS A 154 18.88 -25.12 4.78
CA LYS A 154 18.61 -26.56 4.86
C LYS A 154 19.46 -27.25 5.92
N GLU A 155 20.77 -27.03 5.87
CA GLU A 155 21.74 -27.67 6.78
C GLU A 155 21.39 -27.37 8.24
N LYS A 156 21.02 -26.11 8.53
CA LYS A 156 20.80 -25.61 9.89
C LYS A 156 19.33 -25.56 10.29
N LYS A 157 18.41 -25.99 9.41
CA LYS A 157 16.96 -25.99 9.62
C LYS A 157 16.44 -24.61 10.04
N ILE A 158 16.77 -23.59 9.25
CA ILE A 158 16.39 -22.20 9.51
C ILE A 158 15.14 -21.85 8.69
N GLY A 159 14.10 -21.36 9.36
CA GLY A 159 12.95 -20.74 8.72
C GLY A 159 13.19 -19.25 8.51
N VAL A 160 12.68 -18.70 7.40
CA VAL A 160 12.80 -17.28 7.07
C VAL A 160 11.41 -16.66 6.96
N VAL A 161 11.13 -15.65 7.77
CA VAL A 161 9.94 -14.81 7.62
C VAL A 161 10.37 -13.40 7.26
N ALA A 162 9.79 -12.83 6.21
CA ALA A 162 10.19 -11.53 5.68
C ALA A 162 8.97 -10.66 5.39
N HIS A 163 9.11 -9.36 5.64
CA HIS A 163 8.08 -8.40 5.27
C HIS A 163 8.06 -8.14 3.75
N PHE A 164 6.94 -7.68 3.20
CA PHE A 164 6.87 -7.22 1.80
C PHE A 164 7.78 -6.02 1.50
N TYR A 165 8.16 -5.26 2.51
CA TYR A 165 8.90 -3.99 2.38
C TYR A 165 10.43 -4.19 2.40
N MET A 166 10.90 -5.43 2.22
CA MET A 166 12.33 -5.72 2.16
C MET A 166 12.98 -5.12 0.93
N ASP A 167 14.30 -4.93 1.03
CA ASP A 167 15.11 -4.54 -0.11
C ASP A 167 14.84 -5.49 -1.31
N PRO A 168 14.65 -4.96 -2.52
CA PRO A 168 14.33 -5.76 -3.70
C PRO A 168 15.33 -6.90 -3.96
N GLN A 169 16.62 -6.70 -3.66
CA GLN A 169 17.65 -7.74 -3.77
C GLN A 169 17.32 -8.94 -2.88
N VAL A 170 17.00 -8.66 -1.62
CA VAL A 170 16.68 -9.67 -0.62
C VAL A 170 15.40 -10.39 -1.00
N GLN A 171 14.37 -9.63 -1.39
CA GLN A 171 13.08 -10.17 -1.80
C GLN A 171 13.20 -11.09 -3.02
N GLY A 172 13.99 -10.70 -4.03
CA GLY A 172 14.25 -11.51 -5.21
C GLY A 172 14.90 -12.85 -4.86
N ILE A 173 15.96 -12.82 -4.04
CA ILE A 173 16.67 -14.02 -3.58
C ILE A 173 15.75 -14.93 -2.75
N LEU A 174 15.00 -14.37 -1.79
CA LEU A 174 14.07 -15.15 -0.97
C LEU A 174 12.96 -15.80 -1.80
N THR A 175 12.44 -15.10 -2.80
CA THR A 175 11.42 -15.63 -3.71
C THR A 175 11.96 -16.80 -4.54
N ALA A 176 13.21 -16.70 -5.03
CA ALA A 176 13.86 -17.79 -5.74
C ALA A 176 14.19 -18.97 -4.81
N ALA A 177 14.71 -18.68 -3.62
CA ALA A 177 15.06 -19.68 -2.60
C ALA A 177 13.82 -20.46 -2.11
N GLN A 178 12.65 -19.83 -2.04
CA GLN A 178 11.39 -20.45 -1.60
C GLN A 178 11.02 -21.68 -2.44
N LYS A 179 11.41 -21.71 -3.72
CA LYS A 179 11.18 -22.87 -4.61
C LYS A 179 11.97 -24.10 -4.19
N GLN A 180 13.10 -23.91 -3.51
CA GLN A 180 14.00 -24.98 -3.08
C GLN A 180 13.92 -25.27 -1.57
N TRP A 181 13.46 -24.30 -0.78
CA TRP A 181 13.27 -24.40 0.67
C TRP A 181 11.89 -23.85 1.05
N PRO A 182 10.92 -24.71 1.42
CA PRO A 182 9.52 -24.30 1.63
C PRO A 182 9.32 -23.47 2.90
N HIS A 183 10.31 -23.39 3.79
CA HIS A 183 10.25 -22.64 5.04
C HIS A 183 10.72 -21.19 4.88
N ILE A 184 10.39 -20.57 3.73
CA ILE A 184 10.55 -19.14 3.48
C ILE A 184 9.16 -18.56 3.25
N HIS A 185 8.82 -17.48 3.95
CA HIS A 185 7.53 -16.82 3.78
C HIS A 185 7.69 -15.31 3.74
N ILE A 186 7.26 -14.69 2.64
CA ILE A 186 7.23 -13.23 2.46
C ILE A 186 5.78 -12.79 2.59
N SER A 187 5.47 -11.98 3.59
CA SER A 187 4.09 -11.62 3.90
C SER A 187 3.99 -10.31 4.69
N ASP A 188 2.77 -9.91 5.02
CA ASP A 188 2.51 -8.90 6.06
C ASP A 188 2.90 -9.45 7.44
N SER A 189 3.21 -8.53 8.35
CA SER A 189 3.62 -8.70 9.75
C SER A 189 2.84 -9.76 10.54
N LEU A 190 1.51 -9.85 10.37
CA LEU A 190 0.70 -10.84 11.09
C LEU A 190 0.96 -12.27 10.61
N VAL A 191 1.02 -12.45 9.29
CA VAL A 191 1.19 -13.78 8.66
C VAL A 191 2.60 -14.31 8.93
N MET A 192 3.57 -13.44 9.21
CA MET A 192 4.93 -13.82 9.59
C MET A 192 4.94 -14.67 10.86
N ALA A 193 4.23 -14.27 11.92
CA ALA A 193 4.20 -15.01 13.19
C ALA A 193 3.57 -16.41 13.03
N ASP A 194 2.48 -16.52 12.28
CA ASP A 194 1.83 -17.80 12.02
C ASP A 194 2.68 -18.73 11.16
N SER A 195 3.37 -18.15 10.17
CA SER A 195 4.30 -18.90 9.34
C SER A 195 5.49 -19.41 10.15
N ALA A 196 6.01 -18.61 11.08
CA ALA A 196 7.06 -19.04 12.00
C ALA A 196 6.61 -20.21 12.87
N VAL A 197 5.39 -20.20 13.42
CA VAL A 197 4.83 -21.34 14.19
C VAL A 197 4.72 -22.59 13.31
N LYS A 198 4.27 -22.45 12.05
CA LYS A 198 4.21 -23.59 11.10
C LYS A 198 5.61 -24.13 10.78
N MET A 199 6.60 -23.27 10.61
CA MET A 199 8.00 -23.65 10.37
C MET A 199 8.60 -24.37 11.57
N ALA A 200 8.35 -23.87 12.80
CA ALA A 200 8.76 -24.52 14.04
C ALA A 200 8.14 -25.94 14.18
N LYS A 201 6.83 -26.08 13.91
CA LYS A 201 6.14 -27.38 13.86
C LYS A 201 6.73 -28.34 12.81
N ALA A 202 7.22 -27.80 11.70
CA ALA A 202 7.88 -28.57 10.65
C ALA A 202 9.35 -28.93 10.97
N GLY A 203 9.87 -28.53 12.15
CA GLY A 203 11.20 -28.90 12.63
C GLY A 203 12.29 -27.85 12.37
N CYS A 204 11.94 -26.61 12.03
CA CYS A 204 12.91 -25.52 12.02
C CYS A 204 13.37 -25.21 13.46
N GLN A 205 14.69 -25.10 13.66
CA GLN A 205 15.30 -24.83 14.96
C GLN A 205 15.50 -23.33 15.22
N PHE A 206 15.58 -22.54 14.14
CA PHE A 206 15.78 -21.11 14.19
C PHE A 206 14.85 -20.42 13.19
N ILE A 207 14.43 -19.20 13.52
CA ILE A 207 13.65 -18.32 12.67
C ILE A 207 14.42 -17.01 12.51
N THR A 208 14.76 -16.66 11.27
CA THR A 208 15.27 -15.33 10.94
C THR A 208 14.14 -14.45 10.48
N VAL A 209 14.05 -13.25 11.05
CA VAL A 209 13.01 -12.26 10.77
C VAL A 209 13.64 -11.09 10.00
N LEU A 210 13.18 -10.87 8.78
CA LEU A 210 13.55 -9.71 7.98
C LEU A 210 12.43 -8.68 8.05
N GLY A 211 12.62 -7.69 8.91
CA GLY A 211 11.62 -6.69 9.26
C GLY A 211 12.17 -5.69 10.27
N VAL A 212 11.27 -5.07 11.01
CA VAL A 212 11.61 -4.15 12.11
C VAL A 212 11.46 -4.86 13.46
N ASP A 213 11.93 -4.25 14.54
CA ASP A 213 12.04 -4.91 15.84
C ASP A 213 10.70 -5.45 16.35
N PHE A 214 9.62 -4.66 16.29
CA PHE A 214 8.31 -5.10 16.77
C PHE A 214 7.76 -6.33 16.02
N MET A 215 8.17 -6.54 14.76
CA MET A 215 7.77 -7.73 14.00
C MET A 215 8.50 -8.97 14.52
N SER A 216 9.78 -8.82 14.86
CA SER A 216 10.60 -9.89 15.44
C SER A 216 10.14 -10.25 16.84
N GLU A 217 9.82 -9.24 17.65
CA GLU A 217 9.20 -9.36 18.97
C GLU A 217 7.85 -10.09 18.92
N ASN A 218 6.98 -9.74 17.96
CA ASN A 218 5.70 -10.43 17.76
C ASN A 218 5.90 -11.91 17.39
N VAL A 219 6.84 -12.21 16.49
CA VAL A 219 7.18 -13.60 16.13
C VAL A 219 7.65 -14.37 17.37
N ARG A 220 8.52 -13.79 18.19
CA ARG A 220 8.99 -14.38 19.45
C ARG A 220 7.83 -14.66 20.41
N ALA A 221 6.99 -13.66 20.69
CA ALA A 221 5.89 -13.79 21.63
C ALA A 221 4.88 -14.88 21.22
N ILE A 222 4.53 -14.95 19.93
CA ILE A 222 3.60 -15.95 19.41
C ILE A 222 4.22 -17.36 19.42
N LEU A 223 5.52 -17.50 19.16
CA LEU A 223 6.21 -18.78 19.29
C LEU A 223 6.24 -19.26 20.75
N ASP A 224 6.47 -18.36 21.71
CA ASP A 224 6.45 -18.68 23.15
C ASP A 224 5.06 -19.18 23.58
N GLN A 225 4.00 -18.47 23.20
CA GLN A 225 2.62 -18.88 23.46
C GLN A 225 2.26 -20.22 22.82
N ALA A 226 2.83 -20.52 21.65
CA ALA A 226 2.62 -21.79 20.94
C ALA A 226 3.46 -22.96 21.50
N GLY A 227 4.27 -22.74 22.54
CA GLY A 227 5.11 -23.76 23.17
C GLY A 227 6.45 -24.00 22.48
N PHE A 228 6.88 -23.10 21.58
CA PHE A 228 8.16 -23.17 20.85
C PHE A 228 9.20 -22.20 21.41
N GLY A 229 9.32 -22.14 22.75
CA GLY A 229 10.26 -21.27 23.45
C GLY A 229 11.75 -21.58 23.19
N ASP A 230 12.05 -22.80 22.72
CA ASP A 230 13.42 -23.25 22.42
C ASP A 230 13.88 -22.86 21.01
N VAL A 231 12.97 -22.45 20.11
CA VAL A 231 13.30 -22.03 18.75
C VAL A 231 13.92 -20.64 18.79
N GLY A 232 15.16 -20.45 18.36
CA GLY A 232 15.80 -19.13 18.36
C GLY A 232 15.20 -18.18 17.32
N VAL A 233 14.97 -16.91 17.67
CA VAL A 233 14.40 -15.89 16.77
C VAL A 233 15.41 -14.77 16.62
N TYR A 234 15.82 -14.46 15.38
CA TYR A 234 16.90 -13.52 15.10
C TYR A 234 16.51 -12.45 14.09
N ARG A 235 16.79 -11.18 14.41
CA ARG A 235 16.73 -10.02 13.51
C ARG A 235 18.05 -9.84 12.75
N MET A 236 18.06 -9.00 11.72
CA MET A 236 19.20 -8.84 10.79
C MET A 236 20.19 -7.74 11.17
N SER A 237 20.04 -7.15 12.36
CA SER A 237 20.89 -6.08 12.87
C SER A 237 21.15 -6.28 14.37
N ASN A 238 22.33 -5.87 14.83
CA ASN A 238 22.63 -5.72 16.25
C ASN A 238 22.12 -4.38 16.81
N GLU A 239 21.85 -3.41 15.94
CA GLU A 239 21.23 -2.13 16.28
C GLU A 239 19.71 -2.22 16.18
N ARG A 240 19.01 -1.36 16.93
CA ARG A 240 17.55 -1.24 16.92
C ARG A 240 17.05 -0.90 15.50
N ILE A 241 16.15 -1.71 14.96
CA ILE A 241 15.48 -1.45 13.68
C ILE A 241 14.12 -0.80 13.98
N GLY A 242 14.09 0.54 13.94
CA GLY A 242 12.92 1.35 14.31
C GLY A 242 11.79 1.38 13.28
N CYS A 243 10.76 2.17 13.60
CA CYS A 243 9.64 2.48 12.70
C CYS A 243 9.04 3.84 13.11
N SER A 244 8.95 4.79 12.17
CA SER A 244 8.42 6.13 12.43
C SER A 244 7.05 6.14 13.13
N LEU A 245 6.15 5.23 12.75
CA LEU A 245 4.84 5.09 13.38
C LEU A 245 4.92 4.52 14.80
N ALA A 246 5.80 3.54 15.02
CA ALA A 246 5.99 2.97 16.36
C ALA A 246 6.59 4.00 17.32
N ASP A 247 7.51 4.83 16.82
CA ASP A 247 8.10 5.93 17.58
C ASP A 247 7.05 7.00 17.91
N ALA A 248 6.18 7.35 16.95
CA ALA A 248 5.06 8.27 17.19
C ALA A 248 4.11 7.76 18.29
N ALA A 249 3.79 6.46 18.28
CA ALA A 249 2.92 5.84 19.28
C ALA A 249 3.58 5.68 20.67
N ALA A 250 4.90 5.84 20.77
CA ALA A 250 5.64 5.83 22.03
C ALA A 250 5.78 7.23 22.65
N THR A 251 5.26 8.28 22.00
CA THR A 251 5.36 9.65 22.50
C THR A 251 4.40 9.91 23.66
N PRO A 252 4.72 10.88 24.55
CA PRO A 252 3.79 11.33 25.59
C PRO A 252 2.47 11.88 25.03
N SER A 253 2.47 12.49 23.83
CA SER A 253 1.23 13.01 23.23
C SER A 253 0.28 11.89 22.82
N TYR A 254 0.80 10.73 22.37
CA TYR A 254 -0.04 9.55 22.12
C TYR A 254 -0.70 9.03 23.40
N MET A 255 0.03 9.03 24.51
CA MET A 255 -0.53 8.62 25.80
C MET A 255 -1.62 9.59 26.27
N ASN A 256 -1.42 10.90 26.15
CA ASN A 256 -2.46 11.90 26.46
C ASN A 256 -3.73 11.69 25.61
N TYR A 257 -3.56 11.36 24.33
CA TYR A 257 -4.67 11.01 23.44
C TYR A 257 -5.46 9.78 23.93
N LEU A 258 -4.78 8.75 24.45
CA LEU A 258 -5.44 7.58 25.06
C LEU A 258 -6.07 7.87 26.44
N GLU A 259 -5.51 8.81 27.20
CA GLU A 259 -6.13 9.27 28.45
C GLU A 259 -7.44 10.03 28.19
N GLU A 260 -7.55 10.78 27.10
CA GLU A 260 -8.82 11.40 26.69
C GLU A 260 -9.84 10.32 26.28
N ALA A 261 -9.38 9.30 25.58
CA ALA A 261 -10.21 8.16 25.19
C ALA A 261 -10.78 7.41 26.39
N SER A 262 -9.98 7.18 27.44
CA SER A 262 -10.43 6.48 28.66
C SER A 262 -11.49 7.26 29.43
N ARG A 263 -11.53 8.60 29.32
CA ARG A 263 -12.53 9.47 29.93
C ARG A 263 -13.87 9.52 29.18
N SER A 264 -13.95 8.88 28.01
CA SER A 264 -15.11 8.96 27.11
C SER A 264 -15.80 7.60 26.84
N PRO A 265 -16.08 6.75 27.86
CA PRO A 265 -16.66 5.42 27.62
C PRO A 265 -18.09 5.49 27.03
N PRO A 266 -18.53 4.48 26.25
CA PRO A 266 -17.74 3.33 25.80
C PRO A 266 -16.72 3.74 24.72
N SER A 267 -15.44 3.39 24.94
CA SER A 267 -14.34 3.68 24.02
C SER A 267 -13.65 2.39 23.58
N LEU A 268 -13.27 2.34 22.31
CA LEU A 268 -12.38 1.32 21.76
C LEU A 268 -11.22 1.99 21.07
N HIS A 269 -10.02 1.60 21.47
CA HIS A 269 -8.80 1.98 20.79
C HIS A 269 -8.49 0.96 19.68
N VAL A 270 -8.41 1.44 18.45
CA VAL A 270 -8.04 0.67 17.26
C VAL A 270 -6.60 1.03 16.90
N VAL A 271 -5.65 0.21 17.32
CA VAL A 271 -4.22 0.46 17.14
C VAL A 271 -3.70 -0.18 15.86
N TYR A 272 -2.92 0.53 15.07
CA TYR A 272 -2.29 -0.04 13.89
C TYR A 272 -1.18 -1.04 14.28
N ILE A 273 -1.02 -2.11 13.51
CA ILE A 273 -0.05 -3.19 13.78
C ILE A 273 1.38 -2.66 13.88
N ASN A 274 1.71 -1.60 13.13
CA ASN A 274 3.01 -0.93 13.05
C ASN A 274 3.33 -0.09 14.31
N THR A 275 3.22 -0.71 15.47
CA THR A 275 3.47 -0.16 16.81
C THR A 275 4.18 -1.22 17.66
N SER A 276 4.92 -0.80 18.69
CA SER A 276 5.60 -1.76 19.58
C SER A 276 4.60 -2.58 20.40
N LEU A 277 5.04 -3.75 20.88
CA LEU A 277 4.21 -4.55 21.80
C LEU A 277 4.00 -3.84 23.13
N GLU A 278 5.00 -3.07 23.58
CA GLU A 278 4.93 -2.21 24.76
C GLU A 278 3.81 -1.17 24.66
N THR A 279 3.74 -0.42 23.56
CA THR A 279 2.66 0.54 23.33
C THR A 279 1.30 -0.15 23.33
N LYS A 280 1.17 -1.33 22.69
CA LYS A 280 -0.08 -2.10 22.71
C LYS A 280 -0.47 -2.50 24.12
N ALA A 281 0.49 -2.92 24.95
CA ALA A 281 0.25 -3.31 26.33
C ALA A 281 -0.25 -2.13 27.18
N TYR A 282 0.47 -1.00 27.14
CA TYR A 282 0.07 0.21 27.89
C TYR A 282 -1.27 0.76 27.43
N ALA A 283 -1.50 0.78 26.12
CA ALA A 283 -2.77 1.22 25.57
C ALA A 283 -3.92 0.32 26.02
N HIS A 284 -3.72 -1.01 26.03
CA HIS A 284 -4.75 -1.96 26.41
C HIS A 284 -5.17 -1.85 27.88
N GLU A 285 -4.24 -1.45 28.77
CA GLU A 285 -4.56 -1.21 30.17
C GLU A 285 -5.35 0.08 30.42
N LEU A 286 -5.20 1.07 29.54
CA LEU A 286 -5.93 2.34 29.63
C LEU A 286 -7.30 2.28 28.95
N VAL A 287 -7.36 1.67 27.77
CA VAL A 287 -8.56 1.58 26.93
C VAL A 287 -8.60 0.19 26.29
N PRO A 288 -9.76 -0.49 26.27
CA PRO A 288 -9.93 -1.71 25.49
C PRO A 288 -9.39 -1.52 24.08
N THR A 289 -8.48 -2.39 23.66
CA THR A 289 -7.66 -2.18 22.47
C THR A 289 -7.76 -3.38 21.56
N ILE A 290 -7.92 -3.11 20.27
CA ILE A 290 -7.82 -4.09 19.19
C ILE A 290 -6.77 -3.62 18.18
N THR A 291 -5.91 -4.53 17.73
CA THR A 291 -4.97 -4.22 16.66
C THR A 291 -5.68 -4.25 15.30
N CYS A 292 -5.20 -3.49 14.33
CA CYS A 292 -5.65 -3.54 12.95
C CYS A 292 -4.46 -3.50 11.97
N THR A 293 -4.72 -3.85 10.72
CA THR A 293 -3.83 -3.67 9.57
C THR A 293 -4.54 -2.76 8.56
N SER A 294 -3.85 -2.29 7.53
CA SER A 294 -4.48 -1.52 6.45
C SER A 294 -5.55 -2.32 5.69
N SER A 295 -5.51 -3.66 5.77
CA SER A 295 -6.47 -4.55 5.11
C SER A 295 -7.79 -4.72 5.85
N ASN A 296 -7.83 -4.53 7.18
CA ASN A 296 -9.02 -4.80 7.99
C ASN A 296 -9.53 -3.60 8.79
N VAL A 297 -8.79 -2.49 8.86
CA VAL A 297 -9.15 -1.33 9.71
C VAL A 297 -10.58 -0.83 9.48
N VAL A 298 -11.02 -0.69 8.23
CA VAL A 298 -12.38 -0.23 7.91
C VAL A 298 -13.42 -1.22 8.45
N GLN A 299 -13.21 -2.51 8.23
CA GLN A 299 -14.12 -3.56 8.71
C GLN A 299 -14.12 -3.65 10.24
N THR A 300 -12.97 -3.47 10.90
CA THR A 300 -12.87 -3.41 12.36
C THR A 300 -13.71 -2.28 12.93
N ILE A 301 -13.62 -1.08 12.35
CA ILE A 301 -14.35 0.11 12.81
C ILE A 301 -15.86 -0.06 12.61
N LEU A 302 -16.29 -0.50 11.42
CA LEU A 302 -17.69 -0.73 11.11
C LEU A 302 -18.28 -1.81 12.03
N GLN A 303 -17.66 -2.99 12.10
CA GLN A 303 -18.13 -4.07 12.95
C GLN A 303 -18.17 -3.67 14.44
N ALA A 304 -17.19 -2.89 14.92
CA ALA A 304 -17.19 -2.39 16.29
C ALA A 304 -18.41 -1.52 16.59
N PHE A 305 -18.74 -0.59 15.68
CA PHE A 305 -19.90 0.29 15.82
C PHE A 305 -21.22 -0.47 15.68
N ALA A 306 -21.26 -1.54 14.87
CA ALA A 306 -22.43 -2.40 14.74
C ALA A 306 -22.69 -3.26 15.99
N GLN A 307 -21.64 -3.77 16.64
CA GLN A 307 -21.77 -4.60 17.86
C GLN A 307 -21.92 -3.80 19.14
N VAL A 308 -21.31 -2.61 19.22
CA VAL A 308 -21.38 -1.73 20.38
C VAL A 308 -21.95 -0.39 19.93
N PRO A 309 -23.28 -0.21 20.02
CA PRO A 309 -23.90 1.08 19.71
C PRO A 309 -23.29 2.19 20.56
N ASP A 310 -23.18 3.39 19.98
CA ASP A 310 -22.65 4.60 20.63
C ASP A 310 -21.18 4.56 21.06
N ILE A 311 -20.40 3.57 20.60
CA ILE A 311 -18.96 3.49 20.88
C ILE A 311 -18.17 4.65 20.25
N ASN A 312 -17.23 5.21 21.02
CA ASN A 312 -16.21 6.13 20.53
C ASN A 312 -15.00 5.32 20.04
N ILE A 313 -14.63 5.51 18.77
CA ILE A 313 -13.51 4.83 18.14
C ILE A 313 -12.32 5.77 18.16
N TRP A 314 -11.19 5.29 18.69
CA TRP A 314 -9.94 6.03 18.79
C TRP A 314 -8.88 5.30 17.97
N TYR A 315 -8.52 5.85 16.82
CA TYR A 315 -7.58 5.22 15.88
C TYR A 315 -6.19 5.88 15.92
N GLY A 316 -5.14 5.07 15.85
CA GLY A 316 -3.77 5.58 15.75
C GLY A 316 -2.72 4.51 15.43
N PRO A 317 -1.45 4.89 15.21
CA PRO A 317 -0.93 6.26 15.28
C PRO A 317 -0.91 6.98 13.92
N ASP A 318 -1.29 6.33 12.81
CA ASP A 318 -1.13 6.93 11.48
C ASP A 318 -2.20 8.00 11.18
N SER A 319 -1.80 9.26 11.13
CA SER A 319 -2.69 10.39 10.93
C SER A 319 -3.29 10.46 9.53
N TYR A 320 -2.55 10.04 8.50
CA TYR A 320 -3.09 9.98 7.15
C TYR A 320 -4.12 8.89 7.02
N MET A 321 -3.83 7.69 7.52
CA MET A 321 -4.81 6.59 7.52
C MET A 321 -6.07 6.97 8.30
N GLY A 322 -5.93 7.65 9.45
CA GLY A 322 -7.07 8.14 10.23
C GLY A 322 -7.93 9.15 9.47
N ALA A 323 -7.30 10.13 8.83
CA ALA A 323 -7.99 11.13 8.00
C ALA A 323 -8.66 10.48 6.77
N ASN A 324 -7.98 9.54 6.12
CA ASN A 324 -8.48 8.83 4.94
C ASN A 324 -9.65 7.89 5.27
N ILE A 325 -9.65 7.25 6.43
CA ILE A 325 -10.82 6.49 6.93
C ILE A 325 -12.00 7.43 7.14
N LYS A 326 -11.78 8.61 7.74
CA LYS A 326 -12.84 9.60 7.93
C LYS A 326 -13.42 10.08 6.61
N GLU A 327 -12.57 10.42 5.63
CA GLU A 327 -13.01 10.80 4.28
C GLU A 327 -13.77 9.66 3.59
N LEU A 328 -13.31 8.41 3.71
CA LEU A 328 -14.01 7.24 3.18
C LEU A 328 -15.43 7.13 3.78
N LEU A 329 -15.57 7.25 5.10
CA LEU A 329 -16.86 7.23 5.76
C LEU A 329 -17.75 8.41 5.35
N GLN A 330 -17.17 9.61 5.14
CA GLN A 330 -17.89 10.76 4.60
C GLN A 330 -18.42 10.48 3.19
N GLN A 331 -17.65 9.82 2.33
CA GLN A 331 -18.11 9.39 1.00
C GLN A 331 -19.20 8.32 1.10
N MET A 332 -19.11 7.39 2.06
CA MET A 332 -20.16 6.40 2.30
C MET A 332 -21.51 7.06 2.64
N THR A 333 -21.53 8.26 3.26
CA THR A 333 -22.80 8.98 3.48
C THR A 333 -23.50 9.45 2.20
N LYS A 334 -22.80 9.44 1.06
CA LYS A 334 -23.35 9.77 -0.26
C LYS A 334 -23.76 8.53 -1.06
N MET A 335 -23.43 7.33 -0.58
CA MET A 335 -23.79 6.05 -1.20
C MET A 335 -25.23 5.67 -0.88
N THR A 336 -25.79 4.75 -1.66
CA THR A 336 -27.08 4.10 -1.35
C THR A 336 -26.92 3.11 -0.19
N ASP A 337 -28.03 2.81 0.49
CA ASP A 337 -27.98 1.88 1.64
C ASP A 337 -27.61 0.47 1.17
N GLU A 338 -28.00 0.07 -0.05
CA GLU A 338 -27.61 -1.20 -0.67
C GLU A 338 -26.09 -1.29 -0.87
N GLU A 339 -25.46 -0.24 -1.39
CA GLU A 339 -24.00 -0.21 -1.57
C GLU A 339 -23.24 -0.21 -0.24
N ILE A 340 -23.80 0.42 0.81
CA ILE A 340 -23.21 0.38 2.15
C ILE A 340 -23.33 -1.03 2.73
N ALA A 341 -24.47 -1.70 2.54
CA ALA A 341 -24.70 -3.07 2.99
C ALA A 341 -23.76 -4.08 2.31
N GLU A 342 -23.36 -3.84 1.05
CA GLU A 342 -22.31 -4.62 0.38
C GLU A 342 -20.93 -4.49 1.05
N ILE A 343 -20.63 -3.32 1.64
CA ILE A 343 -19.40 -3.12 2.41
C ILE A 343 -19.54 -3.78 3.79
N HIS A 344 -20.68 -3.56 4.46
CA HIS A 344 -20.96 -4.13 5.77
C HIS A 344 -22.48 -4.18 6.03
N PRO A 345 -23.06 -5.38 6.26
CA PRO A 345 -24.52 -5.55 6.31
C PRO A 345 -25.21 -4.86 7.50
N GLY A 346 -24.46 -4.56 8.57
CA GLY A 346 -24.96 -3.86 9.76
C GLY A 346 -25.04 -2.33 9.63
N HIS A 347 -24.77 -1.75 8.46
CA HIS A 347 -24.74 -0.31 8.28
C HIS A 347 -25.67 0.20 7.19
N SER A 348 -26.20 1.39 7.45
CA SER A 348 -26.91 2.26 6.51
C SER A 348 -26.27 3.65 6.52
N ARG A 349 -26.68 4.51 5.58
CA ARG A 349 -26.26 5.91 5.51
C ARG A 349 -26.42 6.63 6.85
N GLU A 350 -27.49 6.35 7.57
CA GLU A 350 -27.76 6.97 8.87
C GLU A 350 -26.78 6.50 9.95
N THR A 351 -26.51 5.20 10.02
CA THR A 351 -25.53 4.68 10.99
C THR A 351 -24.12 5.23 10.74
N ILE A 352 -23.72 5.44 9.47
CA ILE A 352 -22.43 6.03 9.13
C ILE A 352 -22.37 7.50 9.56
N ARG A 353 -23.47 8.26 9.43
CA ARG A 353 -23.54 9.63 9.95
C ARG A 353 -23.37 9.71 11.46
N LEU A 354 -23.89 8.72 12.19
CA LEU A 354 -23.73 8.61 13.64
C LEU A 354 -22.31 8.19 14.06
N LEU A 355 -21.64 7.37 13.26
CA LEU A 355 -20.26 6.95 13.48
C LEU A 355 -19.24 8.09 13.26
N LEU A 356 -19.43 8.92 12.24
CA LEU A 356 -18.50 10.00 11.88
C LEU A 356 -18.05 10.92 13.04
N PRO A 357 -18.95 11.48 13.87
CA PRO A 357 -18.55 12.32 15.01
C PRO A 357 -17.88 11.55 16.14
N ARG A 358 -17.98 10.21 16.15
CA ARG A 358 -17.41 9.31 17.17
C ARG A 358 -16.09 8.68 16.74
N LEU A 359 -15.65 8.92 15.50
CA LEU A 359 -14.34 8.52 15.01
C LEU A 359 -13.31 9.61 15.33
N HIS A 360 -12.47 9.33 16.32
CA HIS A 360 -11.31 10.11 16.70
C HIS A 360 -10.05 9.44 16.14
N PHE A 361 -9.08 10.23 15.69
CA PHE A 361 -7.79 9.70 15.28
C PHE A 361 -6.64 10.61 15.70
N TYR A 362 -5.49 10.01 15.97
CA TYR A 362 -4.27 10.71 16.37
C TYR A 362 -3.69 11.53 15.21
N GLN A 363 -3.21 12.75 15.48
CA GLN A 363 -2.81 13.73 14.46
C GLN A 363 -1.29 13.87 14.26
N ASP A 364 -0.47 13.27 15.12
CA ASP A 364 0.98 13.49 15.15
C ASP A 364 1.78 12.22 14.81
N GLY A 365 1.27 11.36 13.92
CA GLY A 365 2.00 10.16 13.48
C GLY A 365 1.95 9.99 11.97
N THR A 366 3.11 9.90 11.33
CA THR A 366 3.19 9.72 9.87
C THR A 366 4.22 8.67 9.50
N CYS A 367 3.89 7.88 8.48
CA CYS A 367 4.84 7.00 7.84
C CYS A 367 5.71 7.79 6.87
N ILE A 368 7.02 7.87 7.15
CA ILE A 368 7.98 8.62 6.33
C ILE A 368 8.02 8.19 4.86
N VAL A 369 7.68 6.92 4.57
CA VAL A 369 7.67 6.38 3.21
C VAL A 369 6.46 6.88 2.44
N HIS A 370 5.27 6.87 3.05
CA HIS A 370 4.06 7.31 2.37
C HIS A 370 3.92 8.82 2.29
N HIS A 371 4.59 9.57 3.18
CA HIS A 371 4.59 11.03 3.17
C HIS A 371 5.08 11.64 1.84
N ILE A 372 5.87 10.90 1.04
CA ILE A 372 6.40 11.37 -0.24
C ILE A 372 5.32 11.58 -1.31
N PHE A 373 4.15 10.95 -1.18
CA PHE A 373 3.05 11.05 -2.16
C PHE A 373 2.21 12.32 -1.94
N GLY A 374 2.89 13.42 -1.63
CA GLY A 374 2.28 14.72 -1.40
C GLY A 374 2.01 15.50 -2.68
N HIS A 375 1.88 16.81 -2.52
CA HIS A 375 1.33 17.73 -3.52
C HIS A 375 2.03 17.66 -4.88
N GLU A 376 3.37 17.75 -4.90
CA GLU A 376 4.17 17.75 -6.13
C GLU A 376 3.99 16.44 -6.93
N VAL A 377 3.90 15.31 -6.23
CA VAL A 377 3.66 14.01 -6.87
C VAL A 377 2.26 13.96 -7.46
N VAL A 378 1.25 14.41 -6.72
CA VAL A 378 -0.15 14.43 -7.18
C VAL A 378 -0.35 15.36 -8.39
N GLU A 379 0.28 16.53 -8.39
CA GLU A 379 0.25 17.46 -9.51
C GLU A 379 0.84 16.81 -10.77
N LYS A 380 2.02 16.20 -10.64
CA LYS A 380 2.66 15.47 -11.73
C LYS A 380 1.83 14.29 -12.25
N ILE A 381 1.15 13.53 -11.36
CA ILE A 381 0.23 12.46 -11.77
C ILE A 381 -0.95 13.05 -12.56
N ASN A 382 -1.55 14.14 -12.10
CA ASN A 382 -2.66 14.81 -12.78
C ASN A 382 -2.26 15.34 -14.17
N GLU A 383 -1.02 15.76 -14.34
CA GLU A 383 -0.54 16.26 -15.63
C GLU A 383 -0.20 15.14 -16.61
N MET A 384 0.53 14.12 -16.16
CA MET A 384 1.14 13.13 -17.06
C MET A 384 0.43 11.77 -17.08
N TYR A 385 -0.30 11.41 -16.02
CA TYR A 385 -0.83 10.06 -15.78
C TYR A 385 -2.32 10.05 -15.40
N CYS A 386 -3.09 11.10 -15.73
CA CYS A 386 -4.51 11.22 -15.38
C CYS A 386 -5.42 10.13 -16.01
N ASP A 387 -4.96 9.52 -17.10
CA ASP A 387 -5.56 8.42 -17.86
C ASP A 387 -5.02 7.02 -17.45
N ALA A 388 -4.08 6.96 -16.50
CA ALA A 388 -3.53 5.72 -15.98
C ALA A 388 -4.42 5.12 -14.88
N PHE A 389 -4.18 3.84 -14.55
CA PHE A 389 -4.76 3.22 -13.37
C PHE A 389 -4.06 3.76 -12.12
N LEU A 390 -4.80 4.37 -11.20
CA LEU A 390 -4.24 4.97 -9.99
C LEU A 390 -4.49 4.09 -8.78
N THR A 391 -3.43 3.73 -8.07
CA THR A 391 -3.51 2.91 -6.86
C THR A 391 -3.00 3.71 -5.68
N ALA A 392 -3.61 3.57 -4.50
CA ALA A 392 -3.14 4.23 -3.29
C ALA A 392 -3.29 3.34 -2.05
N HIS A 393 -2.27 3.40 -1.18
CA HIS A 393 -2.35 2.83 0.15
C HIS A 393 -3.14 3.74 1.10
N PHE A 394 -3.71 3.21 2.19
CA PHE A 394 -4.42 4.05 3.18
C PHE A 394 -3.50 5.07 3.90
N GLU A 395 -2.20 4.84 3.94
CA GLU A 395 -1.21 5.69 4.62
C GLU A 395 -0.77 6.91 3.78
N VAL A 396 -1.22 7.05 2.52
CA VAL A 396 -0.81 8.19 1.67
C VAL A 396 -1.47 9.50 2.12
N PRO A 397 -0.86 10.66 1.85
CA PRO A 397 -1.50 11.96 2.02
C PRO A 397 -2.88 12.06 1.36
N GLY A 398 -3.76 12.85 1.97
CA GLY A 398 -5.18 12.95 1.57
C GLY A 398 -5.39 13.36 0.11
N GLU A 399 -4.45 14.10 -0.48
CA GLU A 399 -4.45 14.48 -1.89
C GLU A 399 -4.25 13.28 -2.83
N MET A 400 -3.30 12.38 -2.55
CA MET A 400 -3.11 11.15 -3.33
C MET A 400 -4.27 10.17 -3.10
N PHE A 401 -4.77 10.09 -1.87
CA PHE A 401 -5.97 9.31 -1.55
C PHE A 401 -7.18 9.79 -2.36
N SER A 402 -7.42 11.11 -2.38
CA SER A 402 -8.54 11.70 -3.11
C SER A 402 -8.45 11.45 -4.61
N LEU A 403 -7.24 11.58 -5.16
CA LEU A 403 -6.97 11.30 -6.57
C LEU A 403 -7.26 9.84 -6.94
N ALA A 404 -6.80 8.89 -6.13
CA ALA A 404 -7.06 7.46 -6.35
C ALA A 404 -8.55 7.10 -6.13
N MET A 405 -9.23 7.76 -5.18
CA MET A 405 -10.68 7.59 -4.98
C MET A 405 -11.49 8.12 -6.17
N GLU A 406 -11.08 9.24 -6.77
CA GLU A 406 -11.68 9.72 -8.01
C GLU A 406 -11.48 8.71 -9.14
N ALA A 407 -10.25 8.21 -9.32
CA ALA A 407 -9.96 7.17 -10.29
C ALA A 407 -10.79 5.90 -10.05
N LYS A 408 -10.97 5.49 -8.79
CA LYS A 408 -11.81 4.35 -8.39
C LYS A 408 -13.27 4.53 -8.82
N ARG A 409 -13.86 5.72 -8.68
CA ARG A 409 -15.23 6.01 -9.17
C ARG A 409 -15.36 5.80 -10.68
N ARG A 410 -14.29 6.02 -11.44
CA ARG A 410 -14.21 5.80 -12.89
C ARG A 410 -13.86 4.35 -13.28
N GLY A 411 -13.70 3.44 -12.31
CA GLY A 411 -13.19 2.08 -12.53
C GLY A 411 -11.68 1.99 -12.85
N MET A 412 -10.99 3.13 -12.73
CA MET A 412 -9.58 3.33 -13.05
C MET A 412 -8.68 3.40 -11.81
N GLY A 413 -9.17 3.01 -10.64
CA GLY A 413 -8.34 3.06 -9.43
C GLY A 413 -8.79 2.18 -8.29
N VAL A 414 -7.91 2.07 -7.29
CA VAL A 414 -8.13 1.31 -6.06
C VAL A 414 -7.47 2.02 -4.90
N VAL A 415 -8.13 1.96 -3.75
CA VAL A 415 -7.57 2.38 -2.47
C VAL A 415 -7.72 1.24 -1.48
N GLY A 416 -6.63 0.89 -0.79
CA GLY A 416 -6.63 -0.23 0.13
C GLY A 416 -5.25 -0.62 0.64
N SER A 417 -5.14 -1.85 1.10
CA SER A 417 -3.85 -2.47 1.44
C SER A 417 -3.03 -2.81 0.19
N THR A 418 -1.75 -3.12 0.39
CA THR A 418 -0.86 -3.77 -0.58
C THR A 418 -1.53 -4.93 -1.33
N GLN A 419 -2.28 -5.78 -0.63
CA GLN A 419 -2.99 -6.90 -1.25
C GLN A 419 -4.11 -6.43 -2.19
N ASN A 420 -4.89 -5.42 -1.79
CA ASN A 420 -5.95 -4.85 -2.63
C ASN A 420 -5.39 -4.24 -3.92
N ILE A 421 -4.24 -3.57 -3.83
CA ILE A 421 -3.52 -3.02 -4.99
C ILE A 421 -3.09 -4.14 -5.93
N LEU A 422 -2.48 -5.21 -5.40
CA LEU A 422 -2.02 -6.35 -6.19
C LEU A 422 -3.19 -7.07 -6.90
N ASP A 423 -4.29 -7.29 -6.20
CA ASP A 423 -5.46 -7.97 -6.76
C ASP A 423 -6.16 -7.13 -7.83
N PHE A 424 -6.21 -5.80 -7.64
CA PHE A 424 -6.70 -4.88 -8.67
C PHE A 424 -5.85 -4.94 -9.94
N ILE A 425 -4.51 -4.94 -9.82
CA ILE A 425 -3.61 -5.07 -10.97
C ILE A 425 -3.86 -6.40 -11.68
N LYS A 426 -3.91 -7.52 -10.95
CA LYS A 426 -4.21 -8.84 -11.54
C LYS A 426 -5.54 -8.85 -12.28
N GLN A 427 -6.59 -8.30 -11.68
CA GLN A 427 -7.92 -8.22 -12.27
C GLN A 427 -7.90 -7.44 -13.60
N ARG A 428 -7.32 -6.23 -13.61
CA ARG A 428 -7.24 -5.40 -14.81
C ARG A 428 -6.38 -6.02 -15.91
N VAL A 429 -5.30 -6.71 -15.55
CA VAL A 429 -4.46 -7.46 -16.50
C VAL A 429 -5.23 -8.64 -17.08
N GLN A 430 -5.94 -9.40 -16.26
CA GLN A 430 -6.75 -10.52 -16.71
C GLN A 430 -7.87 -10.07 -17.67
N GLU A 431 -8.59 -8.99 -17.32
CA GLU A 431 -9.61 -8.42 -18.19
C GLU A 431 -9.04 -7.97 -19.55
N ALA A 432 -7.83 -7.41 -19.59
CA ALA A 432 -7.17 -7.06 -20.84
C ALA A 432 -6.78 -8.31 -21.67
N LEU A 433 -6.33 -9.38 -21.01
CA LEU A 433 -6.02 -10.65 -21.67
C LEU A 433 -7.27 -11.34 -22.22
N ASP A 434 -8.39 -11.26 -21.51
CA ASP A 434 -9.67 -11.84 -21.91
C ASP A 434 -10.26 -11.12 -23.13
N ARG A 435 -10.05 -9.79 -23.25
CA ARG A 435 -10.41 -9.03 -24.45
C ARG A 435 -9.60 -9.41 -25.69
N ASN A 436 -8.43 -10.02 -25.52
CA ASN A 436 -7.52 -10.44 -26.59
C ASN A 436 -7.15 -9.30 -27.57
N VAL A 437 -6.83 -8.13 -27.03
CA VAL A 437 -6.43 -6.93 -27.79
C VAL A 437 -5.08 -6.38 -27.30
N ASN A 438 -4.36 -5.64 -28.16
CA ASN A 438 -3.02 -5.10 -27.85
C ASN A 438 -3.09 -3.93 -26.85
N ASP A 439 -3.12 -4.19 -25.56
CA ASP A 439 -3.23 -3.14 -24.54
C ASP A 439 -1.88 -2.71 -23.95
N HIS A 440 -1.76 -1.44 -23.60
CA HIS A 440 -0.69 -0.92 -22.75
C HIS A 440 -1.32 -0.40 -21.45
N LEU A 441 -1.30 -1.20 -20.38
CA LEU A 441 -1.88 -0.82 -19.10
C LEU A 441 -0.82 -0.09 -18.26
N GLN A 442 -1.08 1.17 -17.88
CA GLN A 442 -0.21 1.93 -16.98
C GLN A 442 -0.81 1.95 -15.57
N PHE A 443 -0.03 1.56 -14.57
CA PHE A 443 -0.42 1.59 -13.15
C PHE A 443 0.52 2.50 -12.36
N VAL A 444 -0.03 3.55 -11.75
CA VAL A 444 0.71 4.42 -10.82
C VAL A 444 0.59 3.85 -9.41
N LEU A 445 1.74 3.56 -8.80
CA LEU A 445 1.81 2.97 -7.46
C LEU A 445 1.88 4.03 -6.35
N GLY A 446 0.75 4.35 -5.72
CA GLY A 446 0.70 5.16 -4.50
C GLY A 446 1.01 4.34 -3.25
N THR A 447 2.14 3.62 -3.25
CA THR A 447 2.63 2.80 -2.14
C THR A 447 4.13 2.55 -2.28
N GLU A 448 4.75 1.91 -1.28
CA GLU A 448 6.18 1.60 -1.28
C GLU A 448 6.58 0.65 -2.42
N SER A 449 7.80 0.83 -2.92
CA SER A 449 8.42 0.01 -3.96
C SER A 449 8.71 -1.45 -3.63
N GLY A 450 8.68 -1.85 -2.35
CA GLY A 450 8.89 -3.26 -1.94
C GLY A 450 7.88 -4.24 -2.57
N MET A 451 6.76 -3.74 -3.11
CA MET A 451 5.80 -4.57 -3.85
C MET A 451 6.22 -4.93 -5.27
N VAL A 452 7.26 -4.31 -5.83
CA VAL A 452 7.62 -4.44 -7.24
C VAL A 452 7.83 -5.89 -7.65
N THR A 453 8.60 -6.66 -6.88
CA THR A 453 8.87 -8.07 -7.19
C THR A 453 7.58 -8.89 -7.23
N ALA A 454 6.68 -8.68 -6.25
CA ALA A 454 5.40 -9.38 -6.17
C ALA A 454 4.46 -9.03 -7.33
N ILE A 455 4.37 -7.75 -7.69
CA ILE A 455 3.58 -7.28 -8.83
C ILE A 455 4.14 -7.86 -10.13
N VAL A 456 5.45 -7.72 -10.38
CA VAL A 456 6.08 -8.21 -11.60
C VAL A 456 5.93 -9.74 -11.72
N ALA A 457 6.14 -10.49 -10.64
CA ALA A 457 5.95 -11.93 -10.63
C ALA A 457 4.49 -12.33 -10.96
N ALA A 458 3.51 -11.66 -10.35
CA ALA A 458 2.10 -11.91 -10.61
C ALA A 458 1.71 -11.60 -12.06
N VAL A 459 2.12 -10.42 -12.56
CA VAL A 459 1.84 -9.98 -13.93
C VAL A 459 2.49 -10.93 -14.94
N ARG A 460 3.75 -11.33 -14.74
CA ARG A 460 4.43 -12.29 -15.63
C ARG A 460 3.79 -13.67 -15.62
N SER A 461 3.29 -14.12 -14.48
CA SER A 461 2.55 -15.38 -14.39
C SER A 461 1.29 -15.32 -15.26
N LEU A 462 0.54 -14.23 -15.20
CA LEU A 462 -0.65 -14.01 -16.02
C LEU A 462 -0.29 -13.95 -17.51
N LEU A 463 0.71 -13.14 -17.90
CA LEU A 463 1.15 -13.02 -19.29
C LEU A 463 1.76 -14.32 -19.84
N GLY A 464 2.44 -15.11 -19.00
CA GLY A 464 3.14 -16.34 -19.37
C GLY A 464 2.25 -17.59 -19.44
N SER A 465 1.16 -17.64 -18.68
CA SER A 465 0.19 -18.75 -18.70
C SER A 465 -0.56 -18.89 -20.04
N GLY A 466 -0.49 -17.87 -20.91
CA GLY A 466 -1.10 -17.85 -22.23
C GLY A 466 -0.29 -18.50 -23.37
N LYS A 467 0.85 -19.16 -23.09
CA LYS A 467 1.72 -19.75 -24.12
C LYS A 467 1.12 -21.03 -24.71
N SER A 468 0.40 -20.93 -25.83
CA SER A 468 0.36 -21.88 -26.96
C SER A 468 -0.67 -21.48 -28.03
N SER A 469 -0.40 -20.44 -28.82
CA SER A 469 -0.96 -20.28 -30.18
C SER A 469 -0.43 -18.98 -30.80
N SER A 470 0.20 -19.08 -31.99
CA SER A 470 0.64 -17.94 -32.78
C SER A 470 -0.57 -17.04 -33.12
N GLY A 471 -0.62 -15.82 -32.55
CA GLY A 471 -1.66 -14.83 -32.85
C GLY A 471 -2.32 -14.16 -31.64
N ARG A 472 -1.87 -14.42 -30.39
CA ARG A 472 -2.43 -13.76 -29.20
C ARG A 472 -1.96 -12.30 -29.06
N SER A 473 -2.81 -11.45 -28.52
CA SER A 473 -2.54 -10.01 -28.39
C SER A 473 -1.35 -9.67 -27.50
N LYS A 474 -0.69 -8.56 -27.81
CA LYS A 474 0.46 -8.03 -27.07
C LYS A 474 -0.03 -7.09 -25.96
N VAL A 475 -0.23 -7.64 -24.77
CA VAL A 475 -0.50 -6.84 -23.56
C VAL A 475 0.84 -6.44 -22.91
N LYS A 476 1.04 -5.13 -22.73
CA LYS A 476 2.14 -4.54 -21.98
C LYS A 476 1.60 -3.96 -20.68
N VAL A 477 2.31 -4.18 -19.58
CA VAL A 477 1.94 -3.65 -18.27
C VAL A 477 3.08 -2.78 -17.76
N GLU A 478 2.83 -1.48 -17.67
CA GLU A 478 3.78 -0.50 -17.15
C GLU A 478 3.45 -0.15 -15.70
N ILE A 479 4.40 -0.39 -14.81
CA ILE A 479 4.32 -0.07 -13.39
C ILE A 479 5.12 1.21 -13.17
N VAL A 480 4.44 2.30 -12.85
CA VAL A 480 5.00 3.64 -12.68
C VAL A 480 5.26 3.90 -11.20
N PHE A 481 6.48 4.33 -10.88
CA PHE A 481 6.92 4.70 -9.54
C PHE A 481 6.83 6.21 -9.37
N PRO A 482 5.89 6.74 -8.58
CA PRO A 482 5.75 8.18 -8.38
C PRO A 482 6.83 8.71 -7.43
N VAL A 483 8.08 8.64 -7.88
CA VAL A 483 9.31 9.04 -7.19
C VAL A 483 10.06 10.02 -8.09
N SER A 484 10.63 11.07 -7.51
CA SER A 484 11.34 12.07 -8.31
C SER A 484 12.70 11.54 -8.79
N SER A 485 13.03 11.79 -10.07
CA SER A 485 14.32 11.47 -10.70
C SER A 485 15.45 12.38 -10.19
N ASP A 486 15.12 13.63 -9.84
CA ASP A 486 16.05 14.65 -9.33
C ASP A 486 16.51 14.40 -7.89
N SER A 487 15.92 13.40 -7.24
CA SER A 487 16.18 13.06 -5.85
C SER A 487 17.48 12.29 -5.61
N MET A 488 18.51 12.45 -6.44
CA MET A 488 19.77 11.70 -6.29
C MET A 488 20.76 12.50 -5.44
N THR A 489 20.89 12.20 -4.15
CA THR A 489 21.97 12.77 -3.34
C THR A 489 23.33 12.24 -3.81
N ARG A 490 24.22 13.13 -4.24
CA ARG A 490 25.67 12.86 -4.29
C ARG A 490 26.19 12.90 -2.84
N THR A 491 26.45 11.75 -2.24
CA THR A 491 26.93 11.67 -0.85
C THR A 491 28.34 12.23 -0.70
N SER A 492 28.52 13.23 0.18
CA SER A 492 29.79 13.55 0.83
C SER A 492 29.78 12.95 2.25
N PRO A 493 30.83 12.29 2.74
CA PRO A 493 30.69 11.34 3.85
C PRO A 493 30.52 11.90 5.27
N ASN A 494 30.39 13.21 5.50
CA ASN A 494 30.46 13.78 6.85
C ASN A 494 29.62 15.07 7.03
N SER A 495 28.30 14.96 7.20
CA SER A 495 27.50 16.08 7.72
C SER A 495 26.37 15.58 8.63
N SER A 496 26.38 16.04 9.88
CA SER A 496 25.26 15.94 10.81
C SER A 496 24.14 16.90 10.39
N ILE A 497 22.88 16.48 10.50
CA ILE A 497 21.70 17.29 10.19
C ILE A 497 21.07 17.78 11.50
N LYS A 498 20.98 19.11 11.68
CA LYS A 498 20.12 19.74 12.70
C LYS A 498 18.86 20.26 12.02
N MET A 499 17.70 19.77 12.45
CA MET A 499 16.38 20.27 12.06
C MET A 499 15.64 20.69 13.33
N GLY A 500 15.82 21.94 13.78
CA GLY A 500 15.28 22.43 15.06
C GLY A 500 15.89 21.73 16.29
N ASP A 501 15.09 21.59 17.36
CA ASP A 501 15.48 20.97 18.65
C ASP A 501 15.37 19.43 18.65
N ILE A 502 15.01 18.80 17.54
CA ILE A 502 14.88 17.35 17.43
C ILE A 502 16.17 16.77 16.85
N ILE A 503 16.91 16.03 17.70
CA ILE A 503 18.05 15.22 17.27
C ILE A 503 17.48 13.91 16.73
N LEU A 504 17.39 13.78 15.40
CA LEU A 504 17.07 12.51 14.76
C LEU A 504 18.28 11.56 14.84
N PRO A 505 18.10 10.27 15.21
CA PRO A 505 19.16 9.29 15.11
C PRO A 505 19.62 9.15 13.66
N ILE A 506 20.92 8.92 13.47
CA ILE A 506 21.58 8.82 12.15
C ILE A 506 20.90 7.71 11.34
N ILE A 507 20.14 8.10 10.31
CA ILE A 507 19.53 7.18 9.36
C ILE A 507 20.63 6.71 8.38
N PRO A 508 20.85 5.40 8.18
CA PRO A 508 21.85 4.90 7.25
C PRO A 508 21.63 5.47 5.84
N GLY A 509 22.69 6.01 5.23
CA GLY A 509 22.63 6.74 3.96
C GLY A 509 22.17 5.87 2.79
N VAL A 510 21.25 6.42 1.99
CA VAL A 510 20.74 5.89 0.72
C VAL A 510 21.84 5.85 -0.34
N ALA A 511 21.87 4.79 -1.16
CA ALA A 511 22.81 4.67 -2.27
C ALA A 511 22.40 5.56 -3.46
N SER A 512 23.37 6.03 -4.25
CA SER A 512 23.08 6.73 -5.50
C SER A 512 22.34 5.80 -6.48
N GLY A 513 21.15 6.20 -6.92
CA GLY A 513 20.27 5.41 -7.80
C GLY A 513 18.84 5.27 -7.28
N GLU A 514 18.60 5.68 -6.04
CA GLU A 514 17.41 5.29 -5.28
C GLU A 514 16.28 6.33 -5.25
N GLY A 515 16.48 7.51 -5.85
CA GLY A 515 15.46 8.57 -5.90
C GLY A 515 15.13 9.20 -4.54
N CYS A 516 16.13 9.33 -3.64
CA CYS A 516 15.94 9.81 -2.26
C CYS A 516 16.59 11.20 -2.04
N SER A 517 15.78 12.26 -1.86
CA SER A 517 16.24 13.64 -1.64
C SER A 517 16.03 14.11 -0.19
N ILE A 518 16.59 15.29 0.09
CA ILE A 518 16.37 16.07 1.32
C ILE A 518 15.01 16.79 1.34
N HIS A 519 14.29 16.84 0.21
CA HIS A 519 12.99 17.52 0.06
C HIS A 519 11.84 16.58 -0.35
N GLY A 520 12.14 15.31 -0.61
CA GLY A 520 11.22 14.27 -1.06
C GLY A 520 11.90 12.93 -0.81
N GLY A 521 11.41 12.23 0.21
CA GLY A 521 12.03 11.06 0.82
C GLY A 521 12.20 9.86 -0.11
N CYS A 522 12.80 8.82 0.44
CA CYS A 522 13.07 7.56 -0.24
C CYS A 522 11.77 6.74 -0.36
N ALA A 523 11.44 6.22 -1.55
CA ALA A 523 10.33 5.27 -1.72
C ALA A 523 10.62 3.86 -1.21
N SER A 524 11.59 3.75 -0.30
CA SER A 524 12.00 2.55 0.39
C SER A 524 12.26 2.92 1.85
N CYS A 525 11.70 2.16 2.78
CA CYS A 525 11.86 2.41 4.21
C CYS A 525 13.34 2.26 4.62
N PRO A 526 14.00 3.29 5.20
CA PRO A 526 15.40 3.20 5.58
C PRO A 526 15.65 2.16 6.68
N TYR A 527 14.69 1.96 7.58
CA TYR A 527 14.76 0.91 8.61
C TYR A 527 14.70 -0.48 7.98
N MET A 528 13.83 -0.68 6.97
CA MET A 528 13.75 -1.98 6.29
C MET A 528 15.06 -2.31 5.56
N LYS A 529 15.81 -1.32 5.06
CA LYS A 529 17.14 -1.52 4.44
C LYS A 529 18.22 -2.02 5.38
N MET A 530 18.03 -1.91 6.70
CA MET A 530 18.94 -2.55 7.66
C MET A 530 18.92 -4.07 7.53
N ASN A 531 17.86 -4.63 6.94
CA ASN A 531 17.76 -6.03 6.54
C ASN A 531 18.42 -6.23 5.18
N SER A 532 19.68 -6.64 5.18
CA SER A 532 20.44 -6.94 3.97
C SER A 532 20.67 -8.44 3.79
N LEU A 533 20.94 -8.85 2.55
CA LEU A 533 21.31 -10.24 2.26
C LEU A 533 22.58 -10.66 3.01
N SER A 534 23.57 -9.76 3.11
CA SER A 534 24.82 -10.03 3.82
C SER A 534 24.57 -10.23 5.31
N SER A 535 23.69 -9.44 5.92
CA SER A 535 23.25 -9.65 7.30
C SER A 535 22.55 -11.00 7.47
N LEU A 536 21.64 -11.37 6.56
CA LEU A 536 20.95 -12.66 6.61
C LEU A 536 21.93 -13.83 6.52
N LEU A 537 22.83 -13.82 5.54
CA LEU A 537 23.84 -14.85 5.39
C LEU A 537 24.77 -14.92 6.60
N LYS A 538 25.20 -13.77 7.14
CA LYS A 538 26.02 -13.70 8.36
C LYS A 538 25.34 -14.38 9.54
N VAL A 539 24.08 -14.04 9.82
CA VAL A 539 23.30 -14.66 10.90
C VAL A 539 23.15 -16.17 10.65
N CYS A 540 22.75 -16.58 9.45
CA CYS A 540 22.57 -17.99 9.10
C CYS A 540 23.88 -18.79 9.25
N HIS A 541 25.01 -18.25 8.79
CA HIS A 541 26.33 -18.89 8.91
C HIS A 541 26.82 -19.00 10.36
N GLN A 542 26.38 -18.11 11.25
CA GLN A 542 26.78 -18.11 12.65
C GLN A 542 25.88 -18.95 13.56
N LEU A 543 24.70 -19.38 13.08
CA LEU A 543 23.82 -20.29 13.83
C LEU A 543 24.29 -21.76 13.81
N PRO A 544 24.07 -22.56 14.87
CA PRO A 544 23.71 -22.12 16.22
C PRO A 544 24.81 -21.24 16.83
N ASP A 545 24.41 -20.23 17.62
CA ASP A 545 25.33 -19.24 18.20
C ASP A 545 26.25 -19.83 19.28
N LYS A 546 27.31 -20.53 18.86
CA LYS A 546 28.25 -21.20 19.77
C LYS A 546 29.21 -20.24 20.49
N LYS A 547 29.24 -18.96 20.12
CA LYS A 547 30.23 -17.97 20.56
C LYS A 547 29.60 -16.69 21.16
N ASP A 548 28.29 -16.70 21.41
CA ASP A 548 27.51 -15.56 21.90
C ASP A 548 27.67 -14.29 21.03
N ILE A 549 27.89 -14.45 19.73
CA ILE A 549 28.09 -13.33 18.79
C ILE A 549 26.74 -12.74 18.35
N LEU A 550 25.69 -13.57 18.35
CA LEU A 550 24.35 -13.21 17.89
C LEU A 550 23.43 -12.78 19.04
N MET A 551 23.91 -12.67 20.28
CA MET A 551 23.10 -12.21 21.41
C MET A 551 22.35 -10.89 21.13
N ALA A 552 23.00 -9.93 20.48
CA ALA A 552 22.38 -8.65 20.12
C ALA A 552 21.40 -8.73 18.93
N TYR A 553 21.43 -9.83 18.18
CA TYR A 553 20.53 -10.13 17.06
C TYR A 553 19.34 -10.97 17.49
N GLU A 554 19.36 -11.58 18.68
CA GLU A 554 18.22 -12.33 19.18
C GLU A 554 17.07 -11.37 19.49
N ALA A 555 15.87 -11.72 19.03
CA ALA A 555 14.67 -10.96 19.36
C ALA A 555 14.45 -11.00 20.87
N GLU A 556 14.33 -9.82 21.49
CA GLU A 556 14.23 -9.73 22.94
C GLU A 556 13.01 -10.49 23.47
N ARG A 557 13.20 -11.23 24.55
CA ARG A 557 12.09 -11.71 25.38
C ARG A 557 11.69 -10.56 26.29
N PHE A 558 10.44 -10.12 26.22
CA PHE A 558 9.94 -9.05 27.08
C PHE A 558 10.04 -9.48 28.56
N LYS A 559 10.98 -8.87 29.28
CA LYS A 559 11.08 -8.96 30.75
C LYS A 559 10.41 -7.77 31.44
N LEU A 560 9.92 -6.80 30.66
CA LEU A 560 9.28 -5.59 31.14
C LEU A 560 7.87 -5.90 31.66
N GLN A 561 7.48 -5.15 32.70
CA GLN A 561 6.13 -5.19 33.26
C GLN A 561 5.36 -3.94 32.88
N THR A 562 4.05 -4.07 32.75
CA THR A 562 3.10 -2.97 32.58
C THR A 562 2.98 -2.14 33.87
N PRO A 563 2.40 -0.93 33.82
CA PRO A 563 2.12 -0.14 35.03
C PRO A 563 1.33 -0.91 36.10
N ASN A 564 0.49 -1.87 35.68
CA ASN A 564 -0.24 -2.75 36.60
C ASN A 564 0.51 -4.03 37.01
N GLY A 565 1.81 -4.15 36.69
CA GLY A 565 2.68 -5.25 37.10
C GLY A 565 2.55 -6.55 36.28
N LYS A 566 1.83 -6.53 35.15
CA LYS A 566 1.68 -7.70 34.26
C LYS A 566 2.81 -7.75 33.24
N SER A 567 3.09 -8.91 32.65
CA SER A 567 4.06 -9.00 31.55
C SER A 567 3.59 -8.21 30.33
N VAL A 568 4.50 -7.40 29.74
CA VAL A 568 4.23 -6.70 28.47
C VAL A 568 3.91 -7.68 27.35
N ALA A 569 4.57 -8.85 27.31
CA ALA A 569 4.28 -9.87 26.31
C ALA A 569 2.83 -10.37 26.41
N ASP A 570 2.37 -10.65 27.64
CA ASP A 570 1.03 -11.21 27.85
C ASP A 570 -0.06 -10.19 27.49
N VAL A 571 0.06 -8.96 28.00
CA VAL A 571 -0.94 -7.91 27.80
C VAL A 571 -0.89 -7.35 26.37
N GLY A 572 0.31 -7.12 25.83
CA GLY A 572 0.48 -6.56 24.49
C GLY A 572 0.06 -7.51 23.37
N CYS A 573 0.06 -8.83 23.63
CA CYS A 573 -0.49 -9.81 22.69
C CYS A 573 -2.02 -9.82 22.67
N GLU A 574 -2.72 -9.39 23.73
CA GLU A 574 -4.19 -9.43 23.77
C GLU A 574 -4.83 -8.65 22.60
N PRO A 575 -4.45 -7.38 22.32
CA PRO A 575 -4.95 -6.67 21.14
C PRO A 575 -4.71 -7.36 19.80
N ILE A 576 -3.61 -8.10 19.66
CA ILE A 576 -3.27 -8.85 18.45
C ILE A 576 -4.17 -10.08 18.34
N LEU A 577 -4.38 -10.78 19.45
CA LEU A 577 -5.32 -11.91 19.52
C LEU A 577 -6.76 -11.47 19.23
N HIS A 578 -7.18 -10.29 19.74
CA HIS A 578 -8.48 -9.71 19.40
C HIS A 578 -8.65 -9.51 17.89
N MET A 579 -7.62 -8.95 17.23
CA MET A 579 -7.62 -8.79 15.78
C MET A 579 -7.71 -10.14 15.05
N ARG A 580 -6.98 -11.16 15.52
CA ARG A 580 -6.96 -12.49 14.90
C ARG A 580 -8.32 -13.17 15.00
N GLN A 581 -8.95 -13.12 16.18
CA GLN A 581 -10.30 -13.64 16.35
C GLN A 581 -11.29 -12.87 15.48
N PHE A 582 -11.19 -11.54 15.40
CA PHE A 582 -12.00 -10.75 14.48
C PHE A 582 -11.81 -11.15 13.01
N GLN A 583 -10.59 -11.42 12.57
CA GLN A 583 -10.34 -11.89 11.20
C GLN A 583 -10.96 -13.27 10.92
N ALA A 584 -11.00 -14.15 11.92
CA ALA A 584 -11.56 -15.49 11.80
C ALA A 584 -13.09 -15.50 11.85
N GLU A 585 -13.68 -14.79 12.82
CA GLU A 585 -15.11 -14.84 13.14
C GLU A 585 -15.92 -13.70 12.52
N ARG A 586 -15.24 -12.65 12.02
CA ARG A 586 -15.84 -11.40 11.54
C ARG A 586 -16.65 -10.66 12.61
N GLN A 587 -16.39 -10.96 13.88
CA GLN A 587 -17.00 -10.31 15.04
C GLN A 587 -15.93 -9.94 16.06
N LEU A 588 -16.14 -8.85 16.80
CA LEU A 588 -15.32 -8.51 17.95
C LEU A 588 -15.43 -9.62 19.02
N PRO A 589 -14.30 -10.01 19.64
CA PRO A 589 -14.28 -10.98 20.73
C PRO A 589 -15.24 -10.59 21.86
N GLU A 590 -15.98 -11.56 22.41
CA GLU A 590 -16.88 -11.34 23.55
C GLU A 590 -16.14 -10.72 24.74
N LYS A 591 -14.90 -11.15 25.02
CA LYS A 591 -14.04 -10.58 26.06
C LYS A 591 -13.80 -9.09 25.83
N LEU A 592 -13.50 -8.69 24.59
CA LEU A 592 -13.25 -7.29 24.24
C LEU A 592 -14.54 -6.47 24.35
N VAL A 593 -15.67 -6.99 23.85
CA VAL A 593 -16.98 -6.33 23.99
C VAL A 593 -17.34 -6.13 25.46
N TYR A 594 -17.13 -7.15 26.29
CA TYR A 594 -17.33 -7.04 27.74
C TYR A 594 -16.44 -5.96 28.35
N GLN A 595 -15.15 -5.92 28.01
CA GLN A 595 -14.21 -4.89 28.47
C GLN A 595 -14.69 -3.49 28.06
N ILE A 596 -15.18 -3.28 26.83
CA ILE A 596 -15.70 -1.99 26.37
C ILE A 596 -16.84 -1.48 27.26
N TYR A 597 -17.77 -2.34 27.65
CA TYR A 597 -18.88 -1.96 28.54
C TYR A 597 -18.47 -1.82 30.02
N HIS A 598 -17.48 -2.60 30.48
CA HIS A 598 -17.16 -2.76 31.91
C HIS A 598 -15.80 -2.20 32.32
N SER A 599 -15.15 -1.40 31.47
CA SER A 599 -13.88 -0.72 31.78
C SER A 599 -13.93 0.17 33.04
N TYR A 600 -15.13 0.36 33.62
CA TYR A 600 -15.36 1.15 34.82
C TYR A 600 -15.96 0.38 36.03
N SER A 601 -15.78 -0.94 36.13
CA SER A 601 -16.02 -1.64 37.42
C SER A 601 -14.71 -1.86 38.20
N ASN A 602 -14.24 -0.77 38.83
CA ASN A 602 -13.31 -0.69 39.96
C ASN A 602 -11.85 -1.14 39.78
N GLY A 603 -10.94 -0.32 40.32
CA GLY A 603 -9.62 -0.72 40.79
C GLY A 603 -9.69 -1.71 41.97
N ARG A 604 -10.34 -2.86 41.75
CA ARG A 604 -10.20 -4.07 42.56
C ARG A 604 -10.15 -5.27 41.63
N PRO A 605 -9.21 -6.20 41.82
CA PRO A 605 -9.08 -7.37 40.98
C PRO A 605 -10.34 -8.23 41.13
N VAL A 606 -10.96 -8.59 39.99
CA VAL A 606 -11.93 -9.69 39.95
C VAL A 606 -11.11 -10.96 40.17
N SER A 607 -11.21 -11.53 41.38
CA SER A 607 -10.66 -12.85 41.69
C SER A 607 -11.40 -13.89 40.85
N SER A 608 -10.67 -14.55 39.95
CA SER A 608 -11.12 -15.74 39.24
C SER A 608 -11.53 -16.82 40.24
N SER A 609 -12.79 -17.26 40.15
CA SER A 609 -13.24 -18.57 40.63
C SER A 609 -13.13 -19.56 39.48
#